data_AF-A0A0N0CV74-F1
#
_entry.id   AF-A0A0N0CV74-F1
#
_cell.length_a   1.000
_cell.length_b   1.000
_cell.length_c   1.000
_cell.angle_alpha   90.00
_cell.angle_beta   90.00
_cell.angle_gamma   90.00
#
_symmetry.space_group_name_H-M   'P 1'
#
loop_
_entity.id
_entity.type
_entity.pdbx_description
1 polymer ?
#
loop_
_entity_poly.entity_id
_entity_poly.type
_entity_poly.pdbx_seq_one_letter_code
_entity_poly.pdbx_strand_id
1 'polypeptide(L)'
;MTILDTLKEKLEDLKTIVQSFQVKKQRIFIHWLDRHNDYLRNEETYDYSKHLVYKRGMVVEVDFGFNIGAEYGGHHKAVILHKDSARAKSVVVVPLSSVKEGQTVHKLDADLGVIESLNDNKVEALLGQITTISKMRIQPSTIHRLTNEQLDEIDNKMVARFLGSSMKKKLME
;
A
#
# COMPACT_ATOMS: atom_id res chain seq x y z
N MET A 1 -13.70 -30.77 21.50
CA MET A 1 -14.09 -29.66 20.61
C MET A 1 -13.48 -29.93 19.26
N THR A 2 -14.29 -30.00 18.20
CA THR A 2 -13.78 -30.23 16.83
C THR A 2 -13.24 -28.93 16.24
N ILE A 3 -12.45 -29.02 15.16
CA ILE A 3 -11.99 -27.84 14.40
C ILE A 3 -13.20 -26.99 13.96
N LEU A 4 -14.29 -27.65 13.57
CA LEU A 4 -15.51 -26.98 13.15
C LEU A 4 -16.17 -26.20 14.31
N ASP A 5 -16.17 -26.76 15.51
CA ASP A 5 -16.72 -26.08 16.69
C ASP A 5 -15.90 -24.85 17.04
N THR A 6 -14.56 -24.97 17.01
CA THR A 6 -13.65 -23.84 17.25
C THR A 6 -13.83 -22.75 16.19
N LEU A 7 -14.00 -23.12 14.91
CA LEU A 7 -14.26 -22.16 13.84
C LEU A 7 -15.56 -21.39 14.07
N LYS A 8 -16.66 -22.09 14.41
CA LYS A 8 -17.95 -21.46 14.70
C LYS A 8 -17.84 -20.46 15.86
N GLU A 9 -17.13 -20.82 16.93
CA GLU A 9 -16.89 -19.93 18.07
C GLU A 9 -16.17 -18.64 17.64
N LYS A 10 -15.11 -18.73 16.84
CA LYS A 10 -14.38 -17.54 16.35
C LYS A 10 -15.19 -16.69 15.38
N LEU A 11 -16.07 -17.29 14.59
CA LEU A 11 -16.95 -16.54 13.70
C LEU A 11 -18.02 -15.74 14.46
N GLU A 12 -18.57 -16.27 15.55
CA GLU A 12 -19.51 -15.52 16.39
C GLU A 12 -18.82 -14.38 17.18
N ASP A 13 -17.59 -14.60 17.64
CA ASP A 13 -16.77 -13.53 18.24
C ASP A 13 -16.51 -12.40 17.22
N LEU A 14 -16.06 -12.76 16.02
CA LEU A 14 -15.83 -11.80 14.94
C LEU A 14 -17.10 -11.01 14.59
N LYS A 15 -18.25 -11.68 14.49
CA LYS A 15 -19.54 -11.05 14.23
C LYS A 15 -19.88 -10.02 15.31
N THR A 16 -19.67 -10.35 16.58
CA THR A 16 -19.90 -9.44 17.71
C THR A 16 -19.00 -8.20 17.60
N ILE A 17 -17.71 -8.40 17.29
CA ILE A 17 -16.76 -7.31 17.07
C ILE A 17 -17.21 -6.41 15.92
N VAL A 18 -17.59 -6.98 14.77
CA VAL A 18 -18.02 -6.19 13.61
C VAL A 18 -19.29 -5.42 13.92
N GLN A 19 -20.26 -6.01 14.62
CA GLN A 19 -21.48 -5.33 15.04
C GLN A 19 -21.22 -4.13 15.98
N SER A 20 -20.13 -4.16 16.75
CA SER A 20 -19.72 -3.03 17.59
C SER A 20 -19.17 -1.83 16.81
N PHE A 21 -18.77 -2.01 15.55
CA PHE A 21 -18.25 -0.93 14.72
C PHE A 21 -19.36 0.03 14.28
N GLN A 22 -19.00 1.26 13.92
CA GLN A 22 -19.91 2.16 13.21
C GLN A 22 -20.28 1.60 11.83
N VAL A 23 -21.49 1.92 11.34
CA VAL A 23 -22.05 1.40 10.07
C VAL A 23 -21.09 1.54 8.88
N LYS A 24 -20.39 2.68 8.76
CA LYS A 24 -19.40 2.87 7.69
C LYS A 24 -18.25 1.86 7.77
N LYS A 25 -17.70 1.63 8.97
CA LYS A 25 -16.61 0.69 9.21
C LYS A 25 -17.08 -0.77 9.03
N GLN A 26 -18.32 -1.08 9.41
CA GLN A 26 -18.93 -2.38 9.11
C GLN A 26 -18.94 -2.66 7.61
N ARG A 27 -19.46 -1.72 6.80
CA ARG A 27 -19.49 -1.87 5.34
C ARG A 27 -18.11 -2.08 4.74
N ILE A 28 -17.13 -1.26 5.15
CA ILE A 28 -15.75 -1.39 4.68
C ILE A 28 -15.17 -2.77 5.05
N PHE A 29 -15.40 -3.22 6.29
CA PHE A 29 -14.95 -4.54 6.74
C PHE A 29 -15.57 -5.68 5.92
N ILE A 30 -16.88 -5.64 5.67
CA ILE A 30 -17.56 -6.67 4.87
C ILE A 30 -17.04 -6.70 3.43
N HIS A 31 -16.85 -5.53 2.79
CA HIS A 31 -16.25 -5.47 1.46
C HIS A 31 -14.80 -5.98 1.45
N TRP A 32 -14.02 -5.70 2.49
CA TRP A 32 -12.68 -6.26 2.62
C TRP A 32 -12.70 -7.77 2.79
N LEU A 33 -13.59 -8.31 3.64
CA LEU A 33 -13.69 -9.74 3.91
C LEU A 33 -14.07 -10.51 2.63
N ASP A 34 -14.98 -9.97 1.83
CA ASP A 34 -15.37 -10.54 0.54
C ASP A 34 -14.17 -10.63 -0.42
N ARG A 35 -13.46 -9.51 -0.62
CA ARG A 35 -12.22 -9.50 -1.43
C ARG A 35 -11.14 -10.42 -0.88
N HIS A 36 -10.98 -10.48 0.45
CA HIS A 36 -10.00 -11.34 1.09
C HIS A 36 -10.31 -12.82 0.87
N ASN A 37 -11.58 -13.20 0.95
CA ASN A 37 -12.04 -14.54 0.62
C ASN A 37 -11.75 -14.88 -0.85
N ASP A 38 -11.92 -13.92 -1.77
CA ASP A 38 -11.56 -14.13 -3.17
C ASP A 38 -10.06 -14.33 -3.37
N TYR A 39 -9.21 -13.61 -2.63
CA TYR A 39 -7.78 -13.89 -2.66
C TYR A 39 -7.47 -15.31 -2.17
N LEU A 40 -8.03 -15.73 -1.03
CA LEU A 40 -7.80 -17.08 -0.47
C LEU A 40 -8.31 -18.19 -1.41
N ARG A 41 -9.49 -18.03 -2.02
CA ARG A 41 -10.06 -19.01 -2.97
C ARG A 41 -9.18 -19.21 -4.20
N ASN A 42 -8.52 -18.15 -4.65
CA ASN A 42 -7.77 -18.15 -5.90
C ASN A 42 -6.24 -18.21 -5.68
N GLU A 43 -5.75 -18.29 -4.45
CA GLU A 43 -4.32 -18.17 -4.13
C GLU A 43 -3.46 -19.23 -4.83
N GLU A 44 -3.90 -20.48 -4.79
CA GLU A 44 -3.16 -21.60 -5.40
C GLU A 44 -3.19 -21.57 -6.94
N THR A 45 -4.26 -21.02 -7.51
CA THR A 45 -4.52 -21.01 -8.97
C THR A 45 -4.23 -19.65 -9.61
N TYR A 46 -3.71 -18.69 -8.84
CA TYR A 46 -3.51 -17.33 -9.32
C TYR A 46 -2.44 -17.27 -10.42
N ASP A 47 -2.83 -16.75 -11.59
CA ASP A 47 -1.94 -16.57 -12.72
C ASP A 47 -1.17 -15.24 -12.63
N TYR A 48 0.02 -15.31 -12.05
CA TYR A 48 0.93 -14.16 -11.96
C TYR A 48 1.47 -13.68 -13.31
N SER A 49 1.32 -14.44 -14.40
CA SER A 49 1.80 -14.01 -15.73
C SER A 49 1.03 -12.81 -16.29
N LYS A 50 -0.17 -12.55 -15.74
CA LYS A 50 -0.99 -11.37 -16.05
C LYS A 50 -0.37 -10.07 -15.56
N HIS A 51 0.58 -10.12 -14.62
CA HIS A 51 1.26 -8.94 -14.12
C HIS A 51 2.41 -8.49 -15.03
N LEU A 52 2.57 -7.18 -15.10
CA LEU A 52 3.76 -6.56 -15.68
C LEU A 52 5.01 -6.88 -14.83
N VAL A 53 6.18 -6.74 -15.45
CA VAL A 53 7.44 -6.65 -14.70
C VAL A 53 7.50 -5.25 -14.07
N TYR A 54 7.17 -5.18 -12.78
CA TYR A 54 7.21 -3.93 -12.03
C TYR A 54 8.64 -3.40 -11.88
N LYS A 55 8.81 -2.14 -12.23
CA LYS A 55 10.07 -1.40 -12.16
C LYS A 55 9.92 -0.26 -11.15
N ARG A 56 11.05 0.11 -10.54
CA ARG A 56 11.11 1.27 -9.64
C ARG A 56 10.48 2.51 -10.29
N GLY A 57 9.66 3.21 -9.52
CA GLY A 57 8.95 4.43 -9.92
C GLY A 57 7.64 4.23 -10.67
N MET A 58 7.23 2.99 -10.98
CA MET A 58 5.89 2.73 -11.49
C MET A 58 4.85 2.97 -10.40
N VAL A 59 3.77 3.66 -10.74
CA VAL A 59 2.60 3.89 -9.88
C VAL A 59 1.52 2.89 -10.22
N VAL A 60 1.06 2.16 -9.21
CA VAL A 60 0.09 1.07 -9.32
C VAL A 60 -1.05 1.27 -8.33
N GLU A 61 -2.22 0.69 -8.62
CA GLU A 61 -3.33 0.60 -7.67
C GLU A 61 -3.20 -0.67 -6.83
N VAL A 62 -3.38 -0.52 -5.51
CA VAL A 62 -3.07 -1.54 -4.51
C VAL A 62 -4.16 -1.63 -3.46
N ASP A 63 -4.57 -2.84 -3.14
CA ASP A 63 -5.39 -3.17 -1.98
C ASP A 63 -4.53 -3.47 -0.74
N PHE A 64 -4.36 -2.45 0.10
CA PHE A 64 -3.64 -2.57 1.38
C PHE A 64 -4.42 -3.36 2.43
N GLY A 65 -5.71 -3.67 2.19
CA GLY A 65 -6.55 -4.45 3.11
C GLY A 65 -7.15 -3.64 4.24
N PHE A 66 -7.74 -4.33 5.22
CA PHE A 66 -8.31 -3.76 6.43
C PHE A 66 -7.36 -3.99 7.60
N ASN A 67 -6.54 -2.99 7.89
CA ASN A 67 -5.44 -3.11 8.84
C ASN A 67 -5.80 -2.54 10.22
N ILE A 68 -4.96 -2.80 11.20
CA ILE A 68 -5.16 -2.39 12.60
C ILE A 68 -4.48 -1.06 12.90
N GLY A 69 -4.99 -0.34 13.91
CA GLY A 69 -4.36 0.89 14.38
C GLY A 69 -4.18 1.94 13.29
N ALA A 70 -2.96 2.44 13.15
CA ALA A 70 -2.57 3.50 12.20
C ALA A 70 -1.84 2.95 10.96
N GLU A 71 -1.94 1.65 10.71
CA GLU A 71 -1.43 1.04 9.48
C GLU A 71 -2.24 1.54 8.29
N TYR A 72 -1.55 1.83 7.19
CA TYR A 72 -2.21 2.26 5.96
C TYR A 72 -3.06 1.11 5.39
N GLY A 73 -4.30 1.39 5.02
CA GLY A 73 -5.27 0.39 4.59
C GLY A 73 -6.19 0.92 3.50
N GLY A 74 -7.00 0.05 2.90
CA GLY A 74 -7.91 0.37 1.81
C GLY A 74 -7.28 0.28 0.42
N HIS A 75 -8.02 0.73 -0.59
CA HIS A 75 -7.58 0.74 -1.99
C HIS A 75 -6.93 2.09 -2.32
N HIS A 76 -5.64 2.09 -2.60
CA HIS A 76 -4.86 3.30 -2.81
C HIS A 76 -3.78 3.11 -3.88
N LYS A 77 -3.24 4.23 -4.36
CA LYS A 77 -2.11 4.25 -5.29
C LYS A 77 -0.81 4.06 -4.52
N ALA A 78 0.18 3.44 -5.13
CA ALA A 78 1.48 3.19 -4.52
C ALA A 78 2.59 3.20 -5.57
N VAL A 79 3.80 3.55 -5.15
CA VAL A 79 5.00 3.54 -6.00
C VAL A 79 5.82 2.30 -5.71
N ILE A 80 6.26 1.61 -6.75
CA ILE A 80 7.20 0.49 -6.67
C ILE A 80 8.61 1.01 -6.31
N LEU A 81 9.23 0.47 -5.26
CA LEU A 81 10.53 0.95 -4.76
C LEU A 81 11.75 0.25 -5.37
N HIS A 82 11.62 -0.98 -5.86
CA HIS A 82 12.72 -1.69 -6.51
C HIS A 82 12.26 -2.38 -7.79
N LYS A 83 13.20 -2.61 -8.70
CA LYS A 83 12.97 -3.52 -9.81
C LYS A 83 12.81 -4.91 -9.24
N ASP A 84 11.77 -5.61 -9.68
CA ASP A 84 11.62 -7.02 -9.37
C ASP A 84 11.76 -7.89 -10.61
N SER A 85 12.01 -9.18 -10.39
CA SER A 85 12.00 -10.18 -11.45
C SER A 85 10.56 -10.45 -11.92
N ALA A 86 10.42 -10.94 -13.16
CA ALA A 86 9.12 -11.39 -13.66
C ALA A 86 8.49 -12.50 -12.79
N ARG A 87 9.33 -13.30 -12.11
CA ARG A 87 8.91 -14.44 -11.29
C ARG A 87 8.51 -14.08 -9.86
N ALA A 88 8.82 -12.88 -9.40
CA ALA A 88 8.46 -12.48 -8.05
C ALA A 88 6.94 -12.44 -7.87
N LYS A 89 6.47 -12.85 -6.69
CA LYS A 89 5.03 -12.87 -6.35
C LYS A 89 4.61 -11.68 -5.49
N SER A 90 5.56 -10.90 -5.01
CA SER A 90 5.36 -9.69 -4.21
C SER A 90 6.24 -8.55 -4.72
N VAL A 91 5.99 -7.33 -4.27
CA VAL A 91 6.80 -6.14 -4.52
C VAL A 91 6.82 -5.26 -3.28
N VAL A 92 7.88 -4.48 -3.08
CA VAL A 92 7.91 -3.43 -2.03
C VAL A 92 7.40 -2.12 -2.61
N VAL A 93 6.45 -1.50 -1.89
CA VAL A 93 5.80 -0.26 -2.30
C VAL A 93 5.83 0.79 -1.21
N VAL A 94 5.76 2.05 -1.63
CA VAL A 94 5.38 3.18 -0.76
C VAL A 94 3.96 3.65 -1.13
N PRO A 95 3.01 3.70 -0.19
CA PRO A 95 1.68 4.22 -0.47
C PRO A 95 1.70 5.72 -0.79
N LEU A 96 0.80 6.14 -1.66
CA LEU A 96 0.58 7.53 -2.02
C LEU A 96 -0.70 8.06 -1.38
N SER A 97 -0.64 9.29 -0.88
CA SER A 97 -1.80 10.02 -0.36
C SER A 97 -1.95 11.35 -1.10
N SER A 98 -3.20 11.82 -1.21
CA SER A 98 -3.50 13.17 -1.69
C SER A 98 -3.46 14.13 -0.50
N VAL A 99 -2.69 15.21 -0.64
CA VAL A 99 -2.60 16.29 0.33
C VAL A 99 -3.74 17.25 0.06
N LYS A 100 -4.64 17.43 1.04
CA LYS A 100 -5.77 18.34 0.90
C LYS A 100 -5.32 19.80 0.93
N GLU A 101 -6.12 20.67 0.35
CA GLU A 101 -5.91 22.11 0.41
C GLU A 101 -5.76 22.58 1.87
N GLY A 102 -4.73 23.39 2.13
CA GLY A 102 -4.38 23.86 3.48
C GLY A 102 -3.61 22.87 4.36
N GLN A 103 -3.38 21.62 3.91
CA GLN A 103 -2.51 20.67 4.59
C GLN A 103 -1.08 20.74 4.06
N THR A 104 -0.12 20.40 4.92
CA THR A 104 1.29 20.32 4.55
C THR A 104 1.75 18.87 4.60
N VAL A 105 2.66 18.51 3.69
CA VAL A 105 3.32 17.20 3.68
C VAL A 105 4.10 17.06 4.97
N HIS A 106 3.95 15.93 5.63
CA HIS A 106 4.68 15.68 6.86
C HIS A 106 6.19 15.63 6.59
N LYS A 107 7.01 16.15 7.52
CA LYS A 107 8.45 16.39 7.29
C LYS A 107 9.23 15.14 6.85
N LEU A 108 8.81 13.96 7.32
CA LEU A 108 9.47 12.68 7.03
C LEU A 108 8.86 11.93 5.84
N ASP A 109 7.89 12.52 5.16
CA ASP A 109 7.26 11.99 3.96
C ASP A 109 7.75 12.78 2.73
N ALA A 110 7.63 12.16 1.57
CA ALA A 110 8.16 12.71 0.33
C ALA A 110 7.08 13.51 -0.40
N ASP A 111 7.41 14.75 -0.72
CA ASP A 111 6.53 15.64 -1.45
C ASP A 111 6.74 15.47 -2.96
N LEU A 112 5.75 14.93 -3.66
CA LEU A 112 5.87 14.63 -5.09
C LEU A 112 5.25 15.71 -5.98
N GLY A 113 4.74 16.80 -5.41
CA GLY A 113 4.02 17.83 -6.14
C GLY A 113 2.68 17.34 -6.71
N VAL A 114 2.15 18.06 -7.69
CA VAL A 114 0.93 17.66 -8.42
C VAL A 114 1.31 16.67 -9.52
N ILE A 115 0.58 15.57 -9.60
CA ILE A 115 0.74 14.56 -10.65
C ILE A 115 -0.60 14.43 -11.36
N GLU A 116 -0.77 15.12 -12.48
CA GLU A 116 -2.05 15.27 -13.20
C GLU A 116 -2.71 13.92 -13.54
N SER A 117 -1.91 12.90 -13.89
CA SER A 117 -2.43 11.55 -14.16
C SER A 117 -3.01 10.83 -12.93
N LEU A 118 -2.76 11.33 -11.71
CA LEU A 118 -3.24 10.72 -10.49
C LEU A 118 -4.43 11.46 -9.88
N ASN A 119 -4.33 12.78 -9.73
CA ASN A 119 -5.38 13.68 -9.23
C ASN A 119 -4.93 15.14 -9.31
N ASP A 120 -5.86 16.07 -9.09
CA ASP A 120 -5.59 17.52 -9.11
C ASP A 120 -4.91 18.04 -7.84
N ASN A 121 -4.86 17.24 -6.77
CA ASN A 121 -4.18 17.61 -5.55
C ASN A 121 -2.70 17.23 -5.61
N LYS A 122 -1.96 17.85 -4.70
CA LYS A 122 -0.58 17.47 -4.40
C LYS A 122 -0.54 16.04 -3.85
N VAL A 123 0.50 15.31 -4.22
CA VAL A 123 0.71 13.91 -3.84
C VAL A 123 1.90 13.81 -2.89
N GLU A 124 1.73 13.02 -1.83
CA GLU A 124 2.82 12.66 -0.93
C GLU A 124 3.03 11.14 -0.90
N ALA A 125 4.29 10.73 -0.74
CA ALA A 125 4.68 9.34 -0.51
C ALA A 125 4.87 9.10 0.99
N LEU A 126 4.08 8.18 1.55
CA LEU A 126 4.03 7.88 2.98
C LEU A 126 5.17 6.92 3.38
N LEU A 127 6.35 7.46 3.65
CA LEU A 127 7.56 6.66 3.91
C LEU A 127 7.46 5.82 5.18
N GLY A 128 6.66 6.25 6.14
CA GLY A 128 6.37 5.45 7.35
C GLY A 128 5.54 4.20 7.10
N GLN A 129 4.95 4.08 5.91
CA GLN A 129 3.99 3.04 5.54
C GLN A 129 4.52 2.16 4.40
N ILE A 130 5.84 2.18 4.16
CA ILE A 130 6.49 1.26 3.20
C ILE A 130 6.20 -0.18 3.62
N THR A 131 5.75 -0.99 2.66
CA THR A 131 5.38 -2.37 2.94
C THR A 131 5.55 -3.26 1.72
N THR A 132 5.64 -4.57 1.97
CA THR A 132 5.66 -5.59 0.92
C THR A 132 4.24 -6.06 0.65
N ILE A 133 3.85 -6.10 -0.63
CA ILE A 133 2.51 -6.48 -1.05
C ILE A 133 2.58 -7.61 -2.09
N SER A 134 1.71 -8.62 -1.93
CA SER A 134 1.50 -9.66 -2.97
C SER A 134 0.96 -9.03 -4.24
N LYS A 135 1.47 -9.45 -5.41
CA LYS A 135 0.97 -9.00 -6.71
C LYS A 135 -0.53 -9.25 -6.88
N MET A 136 -1.11 -10.25 -6.21
CA MET A 136 -2.56 -10.50 -6.20
C MET A 136 -3.40 -9.30 -5.73
N ARG A 137 -2.82 -8.42 -4.90
CA ARG A 137 -3.46 -7.21 -4.37
C ARG A 137 -3.23 -5.98 -5.25
N ILE A 138 -2.55 -6.14 -6.38
CA ILE A 138 -2.19 -5.05 -7.29
C ILE A 138 -3.03 -5.19 -8.54
N GLN A 139 -3.63 -4.10 -9.01
CA GLN A 139 -4.25 -4.12 -10.32
C GLN A 139 -3.16 -4.30 -11.39
N PRO A 140 -3.32 -5.21 -12.38
CA PRO A 140 -2.27 -5.55 -13.36
C PRO A 140 -2.09 -4.46 -14.44
N SER A 141 -2.06 -3.19 -14.04
CA SER A 141 -1.83 -2.02 -14.87
C SER A 141 -0.93 -1.03 -14.14
N THR A 142 -0.24 -0.20 -14.92
CA THR A 142 0.48 0.96 -14.40
C THR A 142 -0.31 2.21 -14.77
N ILE A 143 -0.39 3.17 -13.84
CA ILE A 143 -1.15 4.41 -14.04
C ILE A 143 -0.21 5.52 -14.49
N HIS A 144 0.97 5.56 -13.86
CA HIS A 144 1.97 6.59 -14.09
C HIS A 144 3.37 6.05 -13.81
N ARG A 145 4.40 6.82 -14.19
CA ARG A 145 5.77 6.60 -13.77
C ARG A 145 6.35 7.90 -13.26
N LEU A 146 6.82 7.90 -12.02
CA LEU A 146 7.45 9.07 -11.41
C LEU A 146 8.70 9.52 -12.18
N THR A 147 8.96 10.83 -12.14
CA THR A 147 10.20 11.42 -12.68
C THR A 147 11.39 11.09 -11.78
N ASN A 148 12.61 11.36 -12.26
CA ASN A 148 13.81 11.14 -11.46
C ASN A 148 13.84 12.07 -10.24
N GLU A 149 13.40 13.32 -10.39
CA GLU A 149 13.36 14.30 -9.30
C GLU A 149 12.43 13.85 -8.17
N GLN A 150 11.26 13.30 -8.52
CA GLN A 150 10.32 12.73 -7.54
C GLN A 150 10.90 11.48 -6.85
N LEU A 151 11.64 10.66 -7.58
CA LEU A 151 12.31 9.49 -7.04
C LEU A 151 13.48 9.87 -6.13
N ASP A 152 14.23 10.91 -6.47
CA ASP A 152 15.31 11.46 -5.67
C ASP A 152 14.76 12.06 -4.36
N GLU A 153 13.59 12.70 -4.39
CA GLU A 153 12.91 13.17 -3.18
C GLU A 153 12.52 12.01 -2.27
N ILE A 154 11.98 10.91 -2.83
CA ILE A 154 11.70 9.68 -2.06
C ILE A 154 12.97 9.13 -1.42
N ASP A 155 14.07 9.02 -2.17
CA ASP A 155 15.35 8.50 -1.65
C ASP A 155 15.93 9.39 -0.55
N ASN A 156 15.95 10.71 -0.77
CA ASN A 156 16.42 11.68 0.20
C ASN A 156 15.65 11.60 1.52
N LYS A 157 14.33 11.43 1.44
CA LYS A 157 13.46 11.32 2.61
C LYS A 157 13.57 9.95 3.28
N MET A 158 13.78 8.87 2.51
CA MET A 158 14.07 7.54 3.07
C MET A 158 15.37 7.55 3.88
N VAL A 159 16.44 8.14 3.34
CA VAL A 159 17.72 8.30 4.07
C VAL A 159 17.48 9.11 5.35
N ALA A 160 16.80 10.25 5.26
CA ALA A 160 16.53 11.09 6.42
C ALA A 160 15.70 10.36 7.50
N ARG A 161 14.73 9.55 7.10
CA ARG A 161 13.81 8.84 8.00
C ARG A 161 14.46 7.62 8.67
N PHE A 162 15.15 6.78 7.92
CA PHE A 162 15.62 5.48 8.41
C PHE A 162 17.09 5.45 8.81
N LEU A 163 17.92 6.33 8.22
CA LEU A 163 19.37 6.37 8.48
C LEU A 163 19.78 7.58 9.32
N GLY A 164 18.89 8.58 9.43
CA GLY A 164 19.15 9.81 10.17
C GLY A 164 19.95 10.84 9.36
N SER A 165 19.89 12.10 9.80
CA SER A 165 20.48 13.24 9.09
C SER A 165 22.01 13.21 9.02
N SER A 166 22.68 12.54 9.97
CA SER A 166 24.14 12.40 10.00
C SER A 166 24.67 11.56 8.84
N MET A 167 23.93 10.50 8.44
CA MET A 167 24.32 9.66 7.30
C MET A 167 24.08 10.34 5.95
N LYS A 168 23.05 11.20 5.85
CA LYS A 168 22.79 11.97 4.62
C LYS A 168 24.01 12.81 4.20
N LYS A 169 24.69 13.42 5.16
CA LYS A 169 25.89 14.23 4.90
C LYS A 169 27.04 13.40 4.30
N LYS A 170 27.21 12.16 4.77
CA LYS A 170 28.29 11.26 4.35
C LYS A 170 28.03 10.59 2.99
N LEU A 171 26.77 10.47 2.56
CA LEU A 171 26.38 9.90 1.26
C LEU A 171 26.38 10.91 0.12
N MET A 172 26.40 12.21 0.43
CA MET A 172 26.41 13.32 -0.55
C MET A 172 27.82 13.92 -0.73
N GLU A 173 28.83 13.35 -0.06
CA GLU A 173 30.27 13.59 -0.26
C GLU A 173 30.86 12.51 -1.18
#